data_AF-A0A7W8HFX9-F1
#
_entry.id   AF-A0A7W8HFX9-F1
#
_cell.length_a   1.000
_cell.length_b   1.000
_cell.length_c   1.000
_cell.angle_alpha   90.00
_cell.angle_beta   90.00
_cell.angle_gamma   90.00
#
_symmetry.space_group_name_H-M   'P 1'
#
loop_
_entity.id
_entity.type
_entity.pdbx_description
1 polymer ?
#
loop_
_entity_poly.entity_id
_entity_poly.type
_entity_poly.pdbx_seq_one_letter_code
_entity_poly.pdbx_strand_id
1 'polypeptide(L)'
;MWHMIAIRDGGHVLAVFQNNFADLVEKLLPDLDTFERISFKMAVSMSTVGTRAHAAKVPEWEQKFIARLRQRMAEVGHLLTFDLSGDEVPKYLPDLLEGYRGNHLDIFAFAVDELHGSDAAVLTIEVFDSPSFLQRLTKAVRAPIQKFVIPVRDIKRIVGTSMQMELSTRTGVLRLTRKGSVTQGGAHAG
;
A
#
# COMPACT_ATOMS: atom_id res chain seq x y z
N MET A 1 -16.37 -15.47 -3.64
CA MET A 1 -16.58 -14.26 -4.46
C MET A 1 -16.17 -13.08 -3.60
N TRP A 2 -15.16 -12.30 -4.00
CA TRP A 2 -14.65 -11.19 -3.19
C TRP A 2 -15.52 -9.96 -3.42
N HIS A 3 -16.21 -9.50 -2.38
CA HIS A 3 -17.01 -8.28 -2.44
C HIS A 3 -16.14 -7.10 -1.98
N MET A 4 -15.95 -6.11 -2.86
CA MET A 4 -15.28 -4.86 -2.53
C MET A 4 -16.30 -3.80 -2.14
N ILE A 5 -15.94 -2.93 -1.21
CA ILE A 5 -16.70 -1.75 -0.81
C ILE A 5 -16.08 -0.53 -1.48
N ALA A 6 -16.89 0.25 -2.17
CA ALA A 6 -16.48 1.50 -2.80
C ALA A 6 -16.73 2.67 -1.85
N ILE A 7 -15.65 3.32 -1.39
CA ILE A 7 -15.71 4.55 -0.60
C ILE A 7 -15.57 5.73 -1.57
N ARG A 8 -16.57 6.60 -1.61
CA ARG A 8 -16.57 7.78 -2.48
C ARG A 8 -16.03 8.98 -1.74
N ASP A 9 -15.06 9.64 -2.36
CA ASP A 9 -14.38 10.77 -1.74
C ASP A 9 -14.19 11.95 -2.71
N GLY A 10 -15.11 12.92 -2.69
CA GLY A 10 -14.94 14.20 -3.42
C GLY A 10 -14.63 14.08 -4.92
N GLY A 11 -15.03 12.97 -5.56
CA GLY A 11 -14.74 12.65 -6.96
C GLY A 11 -13.85 11.42 -7.17
N HIS A 12 -13.17 10.94 -6.12
CA HIS A 12 -12.39 9.70 -6.14
C HIS A 12 -13.19 8.51 -5.61
N VAL A 13 -12.86 7.31 -6.07
CA VAL A 13 -13.43 6.05 -5.55
C VAL A 13 -12.28 5.20 -5.04
N LEU A 14 -12.31 4.90 -3.74
CA LEU A 14 -11.39 3.97 -3.09
C LEU A 14 -12.08 2.63 -2.95
N ALA A 15 -11.57 1.60 -3.61
CA ALA A 15 -12.07 0.24 -3.47
C ALA A 15 -11.31 -0.48 -2.35
N VAL A 16 -12.03 -0.96 -1.34
CA VAL A 16 -11.45 -1.69 -0.19
C VAL A 16 -12.12 -3.04 -0.01
N PHE A 17 -11.35 -4.04 0.42
CA PHE A 17 -11.91 -5.32 0.83
C PHE A 17 -12.75 -5.17 2.11
N GLN A 18 -13.73 -6.04 2.30
CA GLN A 18 -14.63 -6.00 3.47
C GLN A 18 -13.89 -6.06 4.81
N ASN A 19 -12.87 -6.92 4.94
CA ASN A 19 -12.09 -7.04 6.17
C ASN A 19 -11.34 -5.73 6.47
N ASN A 20 -10.68 -5.14 5.46
CA ASN A 20 -9.99 -3.86 5.58
C ASN A 20 -10.95 -2.73 5.91
N PHE A 21 -12.17 -2.74 5.34
CA PHE A 21 -13.20 -1.78 5.70
C PHE A 21 -13.63 -1.91 7.16
N ALA A 22 -13.81 -3.14 7.66
CA ALA A 22 -14.17 -3.38 9.05
C ALA A 22 -13.12 -2.81 10.02
N ASP A 23 -11.84 -3.05 9.73
CA ASP A 23 -10.71 -2.51 10.48
C ASP A 23 -10.65 -0.98 10.42
N LEU A 24 -10.92 -0.39 9.25
CA LEU A 24 -10.93 1.06 9.08
C LEU A 24 -12.04 1.70 9.92
N VAL A 25 -13.24 1.11 9.96
CA VAL A 25 -14.34 1.61 10.79
C VAL A 25 -13.95 1.62 12.27
N GLU A 26 -13.30 0.57 12.76
CA GLU A 26 -12.88 0.48 14.16
C GLU A 26 -11.81 1.50 14.52
N LYS A 27 -10.86 1.75 13.62
CA LYS A 27 -9.76 2.70 13.83
C LYS A 27 -10.21 4.15 13.66
N LEU A 28 -11.08 4.42 12.68
CA LEU A 28 -11.46 5.78 12.30
C LEU A 28 -12.72 6.28 13.00
N LEU A 29 -13.57 5.41 13.55
CA LEU A 29 -14.77 5.79 14.31
C LEU A 29 -14.77 5.19 15.73
N PRO A 30 -13.72 5.44 16.56
CA PRO A 30 -13.63 4.88 17.91
C PRO A 30 -14.70 5.42 18.86
N ASP A 31 -15.35 6.53 18.52
CA ASP A 31 -16.40 7.17 19.30
C ASP A 31 -17.80 6.59 19.08
N LEU A 32 -17.99 5.77 18.04
CA LEU A 32 -19.23 5.01 17.89
C LEU A 32 -19.21 3.80 18.83
N ASP A 33 -20.36 3.49 19.42
CA ASP A 33 -20.51 2.26 20.19
C ASP A 33 -20.51 1.01 19.29
N THR A 34 -20.47 -0.17 19.90
CA THR A 34 -20.41 -1.45 19.18
C THR A 34 -21.60 -1.63 18.23
N PHE A 35 -22.80 -1.26 18.64
CA PHE A 35 -24.02 -1.42 17.84
C PHE A 35 -24.08 -0.42 16.68
N GLU A 36 -23.63 0.81 16.88
CA GLU A 36 -23.52 1.83 15.86
C GLU A 36 -22.48 1.44 14.78
N ARG A 37 -21.31 0.90 15.18
CA ARG A 37 -20.32 0.37 14.23
C ARG A 37 -20.86 -0.79 13.40
N ILE A 38 -21.57 -1.74 14.03
CA ILE A 38 -22.21 -2.86 13.32
C ILE A 38 -23.24 -2.32 12.33
N SER A 39 -24.09 -1.39 12.76
CA SER A 39 -25.13 -0.78 11.93
C SER A 39 -24.53 -0.05 10.73
N PHE A 40 -23.42 0.68 10.92
CA PHE A 40 -22.72 1.34 9.83
C PHE A 40 -22.10 0.32 8.85
N LYS A 41 -21.40 -0.70 9.35
CA LYS A 41 -20.83 -1.78 8.51
C LYS A 41 -21.90 -2.48 7.68
N MET A 42 -23.06 -2.76 8.28
CA MET A 42 -24.20 -3.37 7.60
C MET A 42 -24.85 -2.45 6.58
N ALA A 43 -25.05 -1.17 6.88
CA ALA A 43 -25.64 -0.20 5.95
C ALA A 43 -24.80 -0.03 4.67
N VAL A 44 -23.47 -0.08 4.80
CA VAL A 44 -22.54 0.00 3.67
C VAL A 44 -22.46 -1.32 2.89
N SER A 45 -22.53 -2.46 3.59
CA SER A 45 -22.42 -3.79 2.96
C SER A 45 -23.74 -4.29 2.36
N MET A 46 -24.87 -3.83 2.88
CA MET A 46 -26.22 -4.18 2.46
C MET A 46 -27.07 -2.91 2.39
N SER A 47 -27.48 -2.51 1.17
CA SER A 47 -28.15 -1.23 0.89
C SER A 47 -29.47 -0.96 1.64
N THR A 48 -29.94 -1.88 2.50
CA THR A 48 -31.29 -1.88 3.07
C THR A 48 -31.38 -2.21 4.56
N VAL A 49 -30.27 -2.43 5.29
CA VAL A 49 -30.33 -3.13 6.61
C VAL A 49 -29.85 -2.28 7.80
N GLY A 50 -30.11 -0.97 7.79
CA GLY A 50 -30.04 -0.14 8.99
C GLY A 50 -31.38 -0.15 9.73
N THR A 51 -31.40 -0.18 11.07
CA THR A 51 -32.63 0.18 11.81
C THR A 51 -33.03 1.60 11.44
N ARG A 52 -34.33 1.95 11.40
CA ARG A 52 -34.78 3.30 10.99
C ARG A 52 -34.10 4.43 11.78
N ALA A 53 -33.82 4.20 13.07
CA ALA A 53 -33.13 5.17 13.93
C ALA A 53 -31.66 5.39 13.54
N HIS A 54 -30.94 4.34 13.13
CA HIS A 54 -29.54 4.45 12.70
C HIS A 54 -29.39 4.81 11.23
N ALA A 55 -30.33 4.43 10.37
CA ALA A 55 -30.33 4.80 8.95
C ALA A 55 -30.26 6.32 8.75
N ALA A 56 -30.92 7.10 9.62
CA ALA A 56 -30.85 8.56 9.60
C ALA A 56 -29.47 9.12 9.97
N LYS A 57 -28.68 8.39 10.76
CA LYS A 57 -27.33 8.78 11.20
C LYS A 57 -26.22 8.34 10.23
N VAL A 58 -26.50 7.39 9.33
CA VAL A 58 -25.52 6.86 8.36
C VAL A 58 -24.81 7.96 7.57
N PRO A 59 -25.48 9.00 7.03
CA PRO A 59 -24.79 10.06 6.30
C PRO A 59 -23.77 10.84 7.14
N GLU A 60 -24.07 11.09 8.41
CA GLU A 60 -23.16 11.77 9.34
C GLU A 60 -21.92 10.91 9.61
N TRP A 61 -22.13 9.61 9.88
CA TRP A 61 -21.05 8.66 10.11
C TRP A 61 -20.17 8.48 8.88
N GLU A 62 -20.75 8.44 7.68
CA GLU A 62 -20.03 8.36 6.42
C GLU A 62 -19.16 9.59 6.19
N GLN A 63 -19.70 10.81 6.39
CA GLN A 63 -18.92 12.04 6.28
C GLN A 63 -17.77 12.08 7.27
N LYS A 64 -18.02 11.69 8.52
CA LYS A 64 -17.00 11.64 9.58
C LYS A 64 -15.92 10.61 9.28
N PHE A 65 -16.32 9.44 8.77
CA PHE A 65 -15.42 8.40 8.32
C PHE A 65 -14.52 8.88 7.18
N ILE A 66 -15.11 9.48 6.15
CA ILE A 66 -14.38 10.03 4.99
C ILE A 66 -13.41 11.13 5.43
N ALA A 67 -13.83 12.06 6.28
CA ALA A 67 -12.98 13.14 6.76
C ALA A 67 -11.75 12.62 7.51
N ARG A 68 -11.95 11.63 8.40
CA ARG A 68 -10.85 11.00 9.14
C ARG A 68 -9.99 10.10 8.26
N LEU A 69 -10.58 9.44 7.27
CA LEU A 69 -9.85 8.67 6.27
C LEU A 69 -8.95 9.59 5.45
N ARG A 70 -9.46 10.72 4.94
CA ARG A 70 -8.67 11.77 4.26
C ARG A 70 -7.54 12.29 5.13
N GLN A 71 -7.84 12.64 6.38
CA GLN A 71 -6.82 13.12 7.31
C GLN A 71 -5.74 12.05 7.50
N ARG A 72 -6.14 10.78 7.70
CA ARG A 72 -5.20 9.67 7.86
C ARG A 72 -4.37 9.41 6.61
N MET A 73 -4.97 9.53 5.43
CA MET A 73 -4.28 9.44 4.14
C MET A 73 -3.34 10.62 3.92
N ALA A 74 -3.66 11.83 4.39
CA ALA A 74 -2.77 12.98 4.33
C ALA A 74 -1.60 12.85 5.31
N GLU A 75 -1.84 12.30 6.50
CA GLU A 75 -0.82 12.05 7.53
C GLU A 75 0.15 10.92 7.15
N VAL A 76 -0.38 9.85 6.55
CA VAL A 76 0.36 8.59 6.34
C VAL A 76 0.71 8.33 4.85
N GLY A 77 0.10 9.06 3.92
CA GLY A 77 0.08 8.71 2.49
C GLY A 77 -1.05 7.72 2.17
N HIS A 78 -1.37 7.52 0.88
CA HIS A 78 -2.31 6.48 0.44
C HIS A 78 -1.81 5.12 0.96
N LEU A 79 -2.44 4.55 1.99
CA LEU A 79 -1.96 3.32 2.63
C LEU A 79 -2.40 2.10 1.81
N LEU A 80 -1.62 1.76 0.79
CA LEU A 80 -1.75 0.47 0.11
C LEU A 80 -1.08 -0.58 0.99
N THR A 81 -1.83 -1.56 1.50
CA THR A 81 -1.26 -2.77 2.11
C THR A 81 -1.21 -3.86 1.05
N PHE A 82 -0.08 -4.55 0.94
CA PHE A 82 0.07 -5.63 -0.02
C PHE A 82 0.76 -6.83 0.64
N ASP A 83 0.37 -8.01 0.17
CA ASP A 83 0.98 -9.30 0.48
C ASP A 83 0.88 -10.14 -0.79
N LEU A 84 1.94 -10.12 -1.60
CA LEU A 84 2.04 -10.90 -2.83
C LEU A 84 2.95 -12.09 -2.57
N SER A 85 2.56 -13.27 -3.05
CA SER A 85 3.39 -14.47 -2.94
C SER A 85 3.26 -15.39 -4.14
N GLY A 86 4.31 -16.17 -4.42
CA GLY A 86 4.30 -17.14 -5.52
C GLY A 86 3.97 -16.51 -6.87
N ASP A 87 2.97 -17.08 -7.56
CA ASP A 87 2.59 -16.71 -8.93
C ASP A 87 1.95 -15.31 -9.04
N GLU A 88 1.54 -14.70 -7.91
CA GLU A 88 1.00 -13.34 -7.89
C GLU A 88 2.08 -12.28 -8.09
N VAL A 89 3.33 -12.59 -7.72
CA VAL A 89 4.44 -11.65 -7.79
C VAL A 89 4.67 -11.14 -9.22
N PRO A 90 4.94 -11.98 -10.24
CA PRO A 90 5.18 -11.48 -11.60
C PRO A 90 3.98 -10.72 -12.17
N LYS A 91 2.76 -11.07 -11.77
CA LYS A 91 1.53 -10.45 -12.27
C LYS A 91 1.30 -9.04 -11.72
N TYR A 92 1.51 -8.83 -10.43
CA TYR A 92 1.14 -7.58 -9.74
C TYR A 92 2.34 -6.74 -9.30
N LEU A 93 3.58 -7.21 -9.52
CA LEU A 93 4.79 -6.46 -9.20
C LEU A 93 4.83 -5.08 -9.87
N PRO A 94 4.52 -4.90 -11.17
CA PRO A 94 4.55 -3.57 -11.79
C PRO A 94 3.59 -2.57 -11.11
N ASP A 95 2.34 -2.99 -10.88
CA ASP A 95 1.31 -2.17 -10.24
C ASP A 95 1.69 -1.79 -8.80
N LEU A 96 2.24 -2.75 -8.05
CA LEU A 96 2.74 -2.52 -6.69
C LEU A 96 3.85 -1.46 -6.67
N LEU A 97 4.83 -1.59 -7.58
CA LEU A 97 5.97 -0.67 -7.64
C LEU A 97 5.54 0.75 -8.03
N GLU A 98 4.52 0.89 -8.87
CA GLU A 98 3.94 2.19 -9.19
C GLU A 98 3.31 2.84 -7.95
N GLY A 99 2.51 2.08 -7.18
CA GLY A 99 1.92 2.55 -5.93
C GLY A 99 2.97 2.87 -4.85
N TYR A 100 4.06 2.12 -4.80
CA TYR A 100 5.16 2.36 -3.88
C TYR A 100 6.00 3.59 -4.28
N ARG A 101 6.28 3.78 -5.58
CA ARG A 101 7.07 4.92 -6.09
C ARG A 101 6.47 6.27 -5.69
N GLY A 102 5.14 6.41 -5.75
CA GLY A 102 4.43 7.66 -5.42
C GLY A 102 4.64 8.16 -3.99
N ASN A 103 4.99 7.29 -3.04
CA ASN A 103 5.06 7.62 -1.62
C ASN A 103 6.50 7.85 -1.09
N HIS A 104 7.51 7.57 -1.92
CA HIS A 104 8.91 7.55 -1.49
C HIS A 104 9.77 8.71 -2.03
N LEU A 105 9.17 9.76 -2.61
CA LEU A 105 9.82 11.04 -2.94
C LEU A 105 11.21 10.88 -3.60
N ASP A 106 11.31 10.02 -4.61
CA ASP A 106 12.53 9.74 -5.37
C ASP A 106 13.69 9.12 -4.55
N ILE A 107 13.41 8.52 -3.38
CA ILE A 107 14.41 7.77 -2.59
C ILE A 107 14.70 6.40 -3.21
N PHE A 108 13.70 5.82 -3.87
CA PHE A 108 13.83 4.55 -4.59
C PHE A 108 13.41 4.72 -6.04
N ALA A 109 14.22 4.20 -6.95
CA ALA A 109 13.80 3.95 -8.33
C ALA A 109 13.70 2.45 -8.57
N PHE A 110 12.67 2.07 -9.32
CA PHE A 110 12.37 0.68 -9.65
C PHE A 110 12.25 0.55 -11.16
N ALA A 111 12.87 -0.48 -11.71
CA ALA A 111 12.70 -0.91 -13.09
C ALA A 111 12.47 -2.42 -13.11
N VAL A 112 11.53 -2.86 -13.94
CA VAL A 112 11.32 -4.28 -14.23
C VAL A 112 11.61 -4.45 -15.71
N ASP A 113 12.71 -5.12 -16.02
CA ASP A 113 13.21 -5.29 -17.38
C ASP A 113 13.12 -6.76 -17.79
N GLU A 114 12.68 -7.02 -19.02
CA GLU A 114 12.77 -8.34 -19.63
C GLU A 114 14.17 -8.55 -20.21
N LEU A 115 14.79 -9.70 -19.89
CA LEU A 115 16.08 -10.05 -20.46
C LEU A 115 15.92 -10.38 -21.95
N HIS A 116 16.68 -9.70 -22.81
CA HIS A 116 16.66 -9.95 -24.25
C HIS A 116 16.84 -11.44 -24.57
N GLY A 117 15.83 -12.01 -25.25
CA GLY A 117 15.82 -13.43 -25.65
C GLY A 117 15.34 -14.41 -24.57
N SER A 118 14.72 -13.94 -23.49
CA SER A 118 14.17 -14.79 -22.42
C SER A 118 12.88 -14.21 -21.84
N ASP A 119 11.97 -15.08 -21.40
CA ASP A 119 10.80 -14.70 -20.58
C ASP A 119 11.18 -14.32 -19.13
N ALA A 120 12.48 -14.22 -18.84
CA ALA A 120 12.98 -13.89 -17.52
C ALA A 120 12.96 -12.36 -17.30
N ALA A 121 12.16 -11.93 -16.34
CA ALA A 121 12.15 -10.54 -15.86
C ALA A 121 13.12 -10.34 -14.68
N VAL A 122 13.70 -9.15 -14.60
CA VAL A 122 14.60 -8.72 -13.53
C VAL A 122 14.08 -7.43 -12.90
N LEU A 123 13.96 -7.42 -11.58
CA LEU A 123 13.70 -6.24 -10.79
C LEU A 123 15.01 -5.55 -10.44
N THR A 124 15.17 -4.32 -10.89
CA THR A 124 16.23 -3.41 -10.47
C THR A 124 15.68 -2.43 -9.45
N ILE A 125 16.37 -2.32 -8.30
CA ILE A 125 16.06 -1.35 -7.24
C ILE A 125 17.29 -0.46 -7.06
N GLU A 126 17.14 0.83 -7.31
CA GLU A 126 18.16 1.84 -7.05
C GLU A 126 17.76 2.68 -5.83
N VAL A 127 18.70 2.84 -4.91
CA VAL A 127 18.52 3.58 -3.67
C VAL A 127 19.29 4.89 -3.76
N PHE A 128 18.66 5.99 -3.37
CA PHE A 128 19.25 7.32 -3.34
C PHE A 128 19.18 7.88 -1.92
N ASP A 129 20.10 8.78 -1.59
CA ASP A 129 19.93 9.61 -0.40
C ASP A 129 18.66 10.47 -0.48
N SER A 130 18.11 10.85 0.67
CA SER A 130 16.96 11.74 0.71
C SER A 130 17.27 13.06 -0.01
N PRO A 131 16.47 13.48 -1.01
CA PRO A 131 16.78 14.68 -1.77
C PRO A 131 16.62 15.92 -0.88
N SER A 132 17.58 16.82 -0.95
CA SER A 132 17.49 18.15 -0.36
C SER A 132 16.36 18.96 -1.02
N PHE A 133 15.91 20.02 -0.35
CA PHE A 133 14.87 20.90 -0.88
C PHE A 133 15.21 21.44 -2.28
N LEU A 134 16.45 21.90 -2.47
CA LEU A 134 16.92 22.39 -3.77
C LEU A 134 16.92 21.29 -4.84
N GLN A 135 17.35 20.07 -4.50
CA GLN A 135 17.35 18.94 -5.44
C GLN A 135 15.94 18.56 -5.89
N ARG A 136 14.94 18.68 -5.01
CA ARG A 136 13.52 18.45 -5.38
C ARG A 136 13.01 19.52 -6.34
N LEU A 137 13.36 20.78 -6.12
CA LEU A 137 12.94 21.89 -6.98
C LEU A 137 13.57 21.81 -8.38
N THR A 138 14.87 21.49 -8.44
CA THR A 138 15.61 21.49 -9.70
C THR A 138 15.55 20.16 -10.45
N LYS A 139 14.99 19.12 -9.83
CA LYS A 139 15.03 17.73 -10.32
C LYS A 139 16.47 17.29 -10.68
N ALA A 140 17.44 17.74 -9.87
CA ALA A 140 18.85 17.47 -10.13
C ALA A 140 19.11 15.95 -10.20
N VAL A 141 19.91 15.55 -11.21
CA VAL A 141 20.34 14.16 -11.36
C VAL A 141 21.19 13.76 -10.16
N ARG A 142 20.88 12.61 -9.57
CA ARG A 142 21.59 12.02 -8.42
C ARG A 142 22.14 10.67 -8.81
N ALA A 143 23.27 10.29 -8.21
CA ALA A 143 23.81 8.95 -8.34
C ALA A 143 23.18 8.03 -7.27
N PRO A 144 22.86 6.77 -7.59
CA PRO A 144 22.38 5.82 -6.61
C PRO A 144 23.51 5.44 -5.65
N ILE A 145 23.20 5.35 -4.36
CA ILE A 145 24.12 4.90 -3.32
C ILE A 145 24.21 3.37 -3.26
N GLN A 146 23.14 2.68 -3.67
CA GLN A 146 23.06 1.22 -3.74
C GLN A 146 22.18 0.80 -4.92
N LYS A 147 22.49 -0.37 -5.48
CA LYS A 147 21.73 -0.99 -6.56
C LYS A 147 21.57 -2.47 -6.31
N PHE A 148 20.33 -2.95 -6.36
CA PHE A 148 19.97 -4.36 -6.25
C PHE A 148 19.39 -4.83 -7.57
N VAL A 149 19.82 -6.01 -8.04
CA VAL A 149 19.34 -6.63 -9.27
C VAL A 149 18.87 -8.03 -8.89
N ILE A 150 17.56 -8.27 -9.01
CA ILE A 150 16.89 -9.45 -8.46
C ILE A 150 16.07 -10.10 -9.57
N PRO A 151 16.36 -11.35 -9.95
CA PRO A 151 15.47 -12.09 -10.85
C PRO A 151 14.08 -12.19 -10.24
N VAL A 152 13.03 -11.84 -10.99
CA VAL A 152 11.65 -11.81 -10.45
C VAL A 152 11.24 -13.20 -9.95
N ARG A 153 11.70 -14.27 -10.63
CA ARG A 153 11.50 -15.67 -10.23
C ARG A 153 12.08 -16.03 -8.85
N ASP A 154 13.06 -15.27 -8.37
CA ASP A 154 13.69 -15.51 -7.07
C ASP A 154 12.97 -14.76 -5.93
N ILE A 155 11.98 -13.93 -6.24
CA ILE A 155 11.13 -13.24 -5.27
C ILE A 155 10.05 -14.21 -4.79
N LYS A 156 10.09 -14.57 -3.50
CA LYS A 156 9.14 -15.50 -2.88
C LYS A 156 7.89 -14.80 -2.38
N ARG A 157 8.07 -13.62 -1.79
CA ARG A 157 7.01 -12.85 -1.15
C ARG A 157 7.37 -11.37 -1.10
N ILE A 158 6.36 -10.53 -1.27
CA ILE A 158 6.45 -9.08 -1.08
C ILE A 158 5.34 -8.69 -0.11
N VAL A 159 5.70 -8.23 1.07
CA VAL A 159 4.74 -7.81 2.08
C VAL A 159 5.06 -6.42 2.57
N GLY A 160 4.03 -5.62 2.83
CA GLY A 160 4.25 -4.30 3.40
C GLY A 160 3.12 -3.34 3.17
N THR A 161 3.49 -2.07 3.19
CA THR A 161 2.62 -0.95 2.88
C THR A 161 3.26 -0.05 1.84
N SER A 162 2.53 0.94 1.35
CA SER A 162 3.06 2.04 0.53
C SER A 162 4.20 2.85 1.17
N MET A 163 4.54 2.59 2.44
CA MET A 163 5.59 3.30 3.20
C MET A 163 6.77 2.40 3.59
N GLN A 164 6.59 1.09 3.55
CA GLN A 164 7.59 0.10 3.92
C GLN A 164 7.35 -1.20 3.15
N MET A 165 8.39 -1.78 2.58
CA MET A 165 8.28 -3.03 1.82
C MET A 165 9.32 -4.01 2.32
N GLU A 166 8.89 -5.23 2.60
CA GLU A 166 9.77 -6.38 2.80
C GLU A 166 9.68 -7.28 1.57
N LEU A 167 10.82 -7.41 0.88
CA LEU A 167 11.00 -8.26 -0.28
C LEU A 167 11.80 -9.49 0.16
N SER A 168 11.11 -10.64 0.25
CA SER A 168 11.74 -11.92 0.53
C SER A 168 12.17 -12.59 -0.76
N THR A 169 13.47 -12.86 -0.88
CA THR A 169 14.07 -13.53 -2.04
C THR A 169 14.56 -14.93 -1.67
N ARG A 170 15.06 -15.68 -2.64
CA ARG A 170 15.73 -16.96 -2.40
C ARG A 170 16.96 -16.84 -1.49
N THR A 171 17.71 -15.74 -1.60
CA THR A 171 19.03 -15.57 -0.96
C THR A 171 19.00 -14.68 0.28
N GLY A 172 17.88 -14.03 0.58
CA GLY A 172 17.73 -13.19 1.77
C GLY A 172 16.50 -12.29 1.72
N VAL A 173 16.42 -11.39 2.69
CA VAL A 173 15.30 -10.45 2.83
C VAL A 173 15.81 -9.02 2.68
N LEU A 174 15.16 -8.22 1.84
CA LEU A 174 15.41 -6.78 1.71
C LEU A 174 14.25 -6.01 2.32
N ARG A 175 14.56 -5.11 3.25
CA ARG A 175 13.57 -4.20 3.86
C ARG A 175 13.80 -2.78 3.38
N LEU A 176 12.84 -2.23 2.65
CA LEU A 176 12.83 -0.84 2.20
C LEU A 176 11.93 -0.02 3.12
N THR A 177 12.41 1.11 3.61
CA THR A 177 11.62 2.03 4.44
C THR A 177 11.65 3.44 3.88
N ARG A 178 10.67 4.27 4.26
CA ARG A 178 10.62 5.70 3.90
C ARG A 178 11.89 6.49 4.24
N LYS A 179 12.71 6.03 5.19
CA LYS A 179 13.98 6.69 5.55
C LYS A 179 15.12 6.37 4.58
N GLY A 180 14.87 5.60 3.51
CA GLY A 180 15.88 5.19 2.55
C GLY A 180 16.82 4.09 3.06
N SER A 181 16.53 3.49 4.22
CA SER A 181 17.32 2.39 4.75
C SER A 181 16.98 1.08 4.05
N VAL A 182 18.01 0.36 3.60
CA VAL A 182 17.90 -1.04 3.20
C VAL A 182 18.63 -1.90 4.22
N THR A 183 17.94 -2.91 4.77
CA THR A 183 18.58 -3.91 5.65
C THR A 183 18.47 -5.27 4.98
N GLN A 184 19.62 -5.90 4.72
CA GLN A 184 19.66 -7.26 4.20
C GLN A 184 19.72 -8.24 5.38
N GLY A 185 18.64 -8.96 5.61
CA GLY A 185 18.59 -10.06 6.58
C GLY A 185 19.11 -11.34 5.92
N GLY A 186 20.19 -11.91 6.45
CA GLY A 186 20.65 -13.23 6.05
C GLY A 186 19.67 -14.30 6.54
N ALA A 187 19.36 -15.27 5.68
CA ALA A 187 18.66 -16.47 6.09
C ALA A 187 19.57 -17.25 7.04
N HIS A 188 19.38 -17.09 8.36
CA HIS A 188 19.94 -18.04 9.31
C HIS A 188 19.20 -19.36 9.11
N ALA A 189 19.97 -20.39 8.75
CA ALA A 189 19.55 -21.77 8.73
C ALA A 189 18.90 -22.14 10.07
N GLY A 190 17.72 -22.72 9.99
CA GLY A 190 17.02 -23.44 11.04
C GLY A 190 16.19 -24.53 10.39
#